data_AF-A0A972G741-F1
#
_entry.id   AF-A0A972G741-F1
#
_cell.length_a   1.000
_cell.length_b   1.000
_cell.length_c   1.000
_cell.angle_alpha   90.00
_cell.angle_beta   90.00
_cell.angle_gamma   90.00
#
_symmetry.space_group_name_H-M   'P 1'
#
loop_
_entity.id
_entity.type
_entity.pdbx_description
1 polymer ?
#
loop_
_entity_poly.entity_id
_entity_poly.type
_entity_poly.pdbx_seq_one_letter_code
_entity_poly.pdbx_strand_id
1 'polypeptide(L)'
;MNTQESTEMDAASILELLSAGELEVQGMLPWSSNYTLLTTVQHKDMQGLGVYKPRRGERPLWDFPRGTLCQRETATYILSEMLGWLLVPPTVLRDGPYGIGSVQLFIDANHEEHLFTMQQEGGFEFQIERLSAFDFLANNADRKSGHCLKGSDGRLWAIDHGLCFHTEYKLRTVLWDFAGQHFRPDILKDLSSLHERMHDNDPAFEIFDQLLSHSEVHALRRRIDTLVQTGKHPEPGSSHCVPWPPV
;
A
#
# COMPACT_ATOMS: atom_id res chain seq x y z
N MET A 1 -15.10 32.16 19.56
CA MET A 1 -14.93 31.34 18.34
C MET A 1 -13.80 30.39 18.65
N ASN A 2 -14.11 29.13 18.95
CA ASN A 2 -13.10 28.10 19.19
C ASN A 2 -12.44 27.77 17.86
N THR A 3 -11.17 28.14 17.73
CA THR A 3 -10.24 27.52 16.80
C THR A 3 -10.03 26.08 17.27
N GLN A 4 -10.67 25.11 16.62
CA GLN A 4 -10.26 23.71 16.73
C GLN A 4 -8.86 23.62 16.12
N GLU A 5 -7.84 23.62 16.99
CA GLU A 5 -6.54 23.06 16.65
C GLU A 5 -6.79 21.60 16.27
N SER A 6 -6.69 21.29 14.98
CA SER A 6 -6.65 19.93 14.49
C SER A 6 -5.33 19.33 14.96
N THR A 7 -5.33 18.77 16.17
CA THR A 7 -4.21 17.99 16.67
C THR A 7 -4.02 16.82 15.72
N GLU A 8 -2.93 16.85 14.94
CA GLU A 8 -2.58 15.80 14.01
C GLU A 8 -2.40 14.50 14.83
N MET A 9 -3.23 13.50 14.56
CA MET A 9 -3.19 12.24 15.30
C MET A 9 -1.91 11.49 14.95
N ASP A 10 -1.17 11.00 15.95
CA ASP A 10 -0.02 10.14 15.68
C ASP A 10 -0.46 8.78 15.09
N ALA A 11 0.49 8.07 14.48
CA ALA A 11 0.21 6.81 13.79
C ALA A 11 -0.41 5.75 14.73
N ALA A 12 -0.02 5.71 16.00
CA ALA A 12 -0.55 4.76 16.98
C ALA A 12 -2.02 5.05 17.28
N SER A 13 -2.38 6.33 17.46
CA SER A 13 -3.75 6.79 17.68
C SER A 13 -4.63 6.54 16.45
N ILE A 14 -4.09 6.72 15.24
CA ILE A 14 -4.79 6.38 14.00
C ILE A 14 -5.06 4.87 13.94
N LEU A 15 -4.06 4.03 14.21
CA LEU A 15 -4.25 2.58 14.21
C LEU A 15 -5.26 2.14 15.27
N GLU A 16 -5.25 2.73 16.47
CA GLU A 16 -6.26 2.47 17.50
C GLU A 16 -7.66 2.84 17.01
N LEU A 17 -7.82 4.03 16.43
CA LEU A 17 -9.08 4.49 15.84
C LEU A 17 -9.57 3.52 14.77
N LEU A 18 -8.72 3.16 13.80
CA LEU A 18 -9.09 2.27 12.71
C LEU A 18 -9.40 0.84 13.19
N SER A 19 -8.73 0.37 14.25
CA SER A 19 -8.90 -0.99 14.79
C SER A 19 -10.13 -1.15 15.66
N ALA A 20 -10.44 -0.15 16.49
CA ALA A 20 -11.44 -0.27 17.55
C ALA A 20 -12.64 0.66 17.37
N GLY A 21 -12.60 1.59 16.41
CA GLY A 21 -13.69 2.52 16.18
C GLY A 21 -14.94 1.88 15.61
N GLU A 22 -16.10 2.48 15.86
CA GLU A 22 -17.34 2.17 15.18
C GLU A 22 -17.28 2.68 13.73
N LEU A 23 -17.72 1.86 12.77
CA LEU A 23 -17.71 2.20 11.34
C LEU A 23 -19.12 2.58 10.88
N GLU A 24 -19.29 3.84 10.49
CA GLU A 24 -20.52 4.34 9.86
C GLU A 24 -20.28 4.60 8.36
N VAL A 25 -20.91 3.80 7.51
CA VAL A 25 -20.76 3.90 6.05
C VAL A 25 -21.48 5.14 5.53
N GLN A 26 -20.72 6.05 4.93
CA GLN A 26 -21.22 7.29 4.35
C GLN A 26 -21.64 7.12 2.89
N GLY A 27 -20.94 6.24 2.16
CA GLY A 27 -21.23 5.98 0.76
C GLY A 27 -20.15 5.15 0.07
N MET A 28 -20.34 4.89 -1.22
CA MET A 28 -19.36 4.20 -2.04
C MET A 28 -18.47 5.22 -2.76
N LEU A 29 -17.16 5.01 -2.75
CA LEU A 29 -16.24 5.83 -3.54
C LEU A 29 -16.43 5.51 -5.03
N PRO A 30 -16.46 6.52 -5.91
CA PRO A 30 -16.63 6.31 -7.35
C PRO A 30 -15.45 5.55 -7.96
N TRP A 31 -15.69 4.95 -9.13
CA TRP A 31 -14.67 4.34 -10.01
C TRP A 31 -13.85 3.19 -9.43
N SER A 32 -14.23 2.63 -8.28
CA SER A 32 -13.63 1.40 -7.77
C SER A 32 -14.23 0.16 -8.46
N SER A 33 -13.35 -0.77 -8.85
CA SER A 33 -13.77 -2.07 -9.39
C SER A 33 -14.30 -3.01 -8.29
N ASN A 34 -13.94 -2.78 -7.03
CA ASN A 34 -14.45 -3.51 -5.87
C ASN A 34 -15.37 -2.58 -5.06
N TYR A 35 -16.13 -3.13 -4.11
CA TYR A 35 -16.85 -2.27 -3.17
C TYR A 35 -15.83 -1.57 -2.26
N THR A 36 -15.69 -0.26 -2.46
CA THR A 36 -14.84 0.60 -1.66
C THR A 36 -15.73 1.65 -1.02
N LEU A 37 -15.81 1.63 0.31
CA LEU A 37 -16.77 2.41 1.08
C LEU A 37 -16.04 3.51 1.85
N LEU A 38 -16.51 4.76 1.71
CA LEU A 38 -16.11 5.83 2.62
C LEU A 38 -16.86 5.65 3.93
N THR A 39 -16.13 5.65 5.03
CA THR A 39 -16.64 5.40 6.37
C THR A 39 -16.17 6.49 7.32
N THR A 40 -17.06 6.94 8.19
CA THR A 40 -16.67 7.63 9.41
C THR A 40 -16.25 6.57 10.42
N VAL A 41 -15.13 6.80 11.09
CA VAL A 41 -14.62 5.94 12.16
C VAL A 41 -14.61 6.74 13.45
N GLN A 42 -15.28 6.24 14.49
CA GLN A 42 -15.35 6.92 15.78
C GLN A 42 -14.90 6.00 16.91
N HIS A 43 -13.92 6.43 17.71
CA HIS A 43 -13.45 5.68 18.87
C HIS A 43 -13.12 6.62 20.02
N LYS A 44 -13.84 6.50 21.15
CA LYS A 44 -13.72 7.43 22.30
C LYS A 44 -13.92 8.87 21.83
N ASP A 45 -12.96 9.76 22.09
CA ASP A 45 -12.97 11.16 21.68
C ASP A 45 -12.32 11.39 20.30
N MET A 46 -11.89 10.33 19.61
CA MET A 46 -11.27 10.40 18.28
C MET A 46 -12.31 10.11 17.19
N GLN A 47 -12.23 10.88 16.11
CA GLN A 47 -13.03 10.68 14.91
C GLN A 47 -12.15 10.93 13.68
N GLY A 48 -12.35 10.12 12.64
CA GLY A 48 -11.65 10.27 11.36
C GLY A 48 -12.42 9.62 10.23
N LEU A 49 -11.89 9.76 9.02
CA LEU A 49 -12.40 9.08 7.83
C LEU A 49 -11.54 7.85 7.52
N GLY A 50 -12.21 6.79 7.09
CA GLY A 50 -11.58 5.55 6.66
C GLY A 50 -12.17 5.04 5.36
N VAL A 51 -11.35 4.33 4.59
CA VAL A 51 -11.75 3.56 3.42
C VAL A 51 -11.90 2.10 3.84
N TYR A 52 -13.13 1.60 3.80
CA TYR A 52 -13.46 0.22 4.13
C TYR A 52 -13.68 -0.61 2.87
N LYS A 53 -12.86 -1.65 2.67
CA LYS A 53 -12.97 -2.61 1.57
C LYS A 53 -13.37 -4.00 2.12
N PRO A 54 -14.68 -4.32 2.19
CA PRO A 54 -15.14 -5.62 2.68
C PRO A 54 -14.70 -6.77 1.77
N ARG A 55 -14.31 -7.90 2.35
CA ARG A 55 -13.99 -9.14 1.60
C ARG A 55 -15.15 -9.58 0.70
N ARG A 56 -16.38 -9.44 1.18
CA ARG A 56 -17.60 -9.79 0.41
C ARG A 56 -17.81 -8.88 -0.81
N GLY A 57 -17.18 -7.72 -0.81
CA GLY A 57 -17.20 -6.75 -1.90
C GLY A 57 -16.14 -6.97 -2.96
N GLU A 58 -15.27 -7.97 -2.80
CA GLU A 58 -14.25 -8.31 -3.78
C GLU A 58 -14.88 -8.95 -5.02
N ARG A 59 -14.57 -8.39 -6.19
CA ARG A 59 -14.86 -9.04 -7.47
C ARG A 59 -13.83 -10.16 -7.68
N PRO A 60 -14.28 -11.39 -7.99
CA PRO A 60 -13.36 -12.48 -8.29
C PRO A 60 -12.47 -12.14 -9.49
N LEU A 61 -11.17 -12.38 -9.34
CA LEU A 61 -10.20 -12.34 -10.41
C LEU A 61 -9.81 -13.77 -10.79
N TRP A 62 -9.41 -13.97 -12.04
CA TRP A 62 -9.04 -15.30 -12.53
C TRP A 62 -7.67 -15.76 -12.00
N ASP A 63 -6.80 -14.80 -11.68
CA ASP A 63 -5.39 -15.01 -11.28
C ASP A 63 -5.07 -14.58 -9.84
N PHE A 64 -6.08 -14.27 -9.02
CA PHE A 64 -5.91 -14.06 -7.58
C PHE A 64 -6.87 -14.95 -6.78
N PRO A 65 -6.44 -15.50 -5.62
CA PRO A 65 -7.33 -16.23 -4.73
C PRO A 65 -8.53 -15.36 -4.31
N ARG A 66 -9.73 -15.95 -4.29
CA ARG A 66 -10.95 -15.21 -3.92
C ARG A 66 -10.95 -14.82 -2.44
N GLY A 67 -11.44 -13.62 -2.13
CA GLY A 67 -11.64 -13.19 -0.74
C GLY A 67 -10.34 -12.90 0.00
N THR A 68 -9.31 -12.45 -0.72
CA THR A 68 -7.98 -12.22 -0.16
C THR A 68 -7.39 -10.83 -0.48
N LEU A 69 -8.09 -9.98 -1.24
CA LEU A 69 -7.57 -8.66 -1.63
C LEU A 69 -7.45 -7.73 -0.40
N CYS A 70 -8.42 -7.77 0.53
CA CYS A 70 -8.35 -6.99 1.77
C CYS A 70 -7.16 -7.37 2.66
N GLN A 71 -6.76 -8.65 2.72
CA GLN A 71 -5.53 -9.04 3.41
C GLN A 71 -4.28 -8.40 2.79
N ARG A 72 -4.22 -8.32 1.46
CA ARG A 72 -3.07 -7.73 0.73
C ARG A 72 -2.92 -6.25 0.98
N GLU A 73 -4.01 -5.51 1.11
CA GLU A 73 -3.97 -4.09 1.53
C GLU A 73 -3.23 -3.95 2.87
N THR A 74 -3.60 -4.79 3.85
CA THR A 74 -3.01 -4.77 5.19
C THR A 74 -1.55 -5.24 5.17
N ALA A 75 -1.23 -6.32 4.44
CA ALA A 75 0.13 -6.81 4.29
C ALA A 75 1.05 -5.77 3.64
N THR A 76 0.52 -4.97 2.70
CA THR A 76 1.29 -3.91 2.05
C THR A 76 1.58 -2.76 2.99
N TYR A 77 0.61 -2.35 3.83
CA TYR A 77 0.87 -1.38 4.90
C TYR A 77 1.97 -1.84 5.83
N ILE A 78 1.87 -3.07 6.36
CA ILE A 78 2.88 -3.65 7.27
C ILE A 78 4.27 -3.66 6.63
N LEU A 79 4.37 -4.06 5.35
CA LEU A 79 5.65 -4.03 4.63
C LEU A 79 6.23 -2.61 4.54
N SER A 80 5.39 -1.60 4.31
CA SER A 80 5.80 -0.19 4.26
C SER A 80 6.32 0.31 5.61
N GLU A 81 5.67 -0.07 6.71
CA GLU A 81 6.10 0.25 8.07
C GLU A 81 7.41 -0.44 8.43
N MET A 82 7.59 -1.70 8.05
CA MET A 82 8.83 -2.44 8.32
C MET A 82 10.05 -1.85 7.62
N LEU A 83 9.85 -1.23 6.45
CA LEU A 83 10.88 -0.47 5.73
C LEU A 83 11.07 0.95 6.30
N GLY A 84 10.14 1.44 7.11
CA GLY A 84 10.12 2.83 7.58
C GLY A 84 9.91 3.84 6.45
N TRP A 85 9.37 3.40 5.31
CA TRP A 85 9.15 4.28 4.15
C TRP A 85 7.85 5.05 4.24
N LEU A 86 6.89 4.55 5.03
CA LEU A 86 5.62 5.22 5.33
C LEU A 86 4.88 5.69 4.07
N LEU A 87 4.86 4.83 3.03
CA LEU A 87 4.26 5.10 1.72
C LEU A 87 2.77 4.76 1.68
N VAL A 88 2.34 3.79 2.50
CA VAL A 88 0.97 3.27 2.49
C VAL A 88 0.23 3.81 3.71
N PRO A 89 -0.99 4.36 3.57
CA PRO A 89 -1.75 4.84 4.71
C PRO A 89 -1.98 3.73 5.75
N PRO A 90 -2.07 4.08 7.06
CA PRO A 90 -2.41 3.14 8.11
C PRO A 90 -3.60 2.25 7.74
N THR A 91 -3.40 0.94 7.80
CA THR A 91 -4.38 -0.06 7.33
C THR A 91 -4.47 -1.23 8.29
N VAL A 92 -5.69 -1.61 8.64
CA VAL A 92 -5.96 -2.76 9.53
C VAL A 92 -6.96 -3.71 8.90
N LEU A 93 -6.88 -4.99 9.24
CA LEU A 93 -7.84 -6.01 8.85
C LEU A 93 -8.74 -6.34 10.05
N ARG A 94 -10.05 -6.12 9.92
CA ARG A 94 -11.01 -6.45 10.99
C ARG A 94 -12.43 -6.63 10.48
N ASP A 95 -13.34 -7.04 11.36
CA ASP A 95 -14.77 -7.03 11.10
C ASP A 95 -15.33 -5.61 11.03
N GLY A 96 -16.24 -5.40 10.08
CA GLY A 96 -17.04 -4.19 9.92
C GLY A 96 -18.49 -4.51 9.52
N PRO A 97 -19.30 -3.50 9.14
CA PRO A 97 -20.73 -3.64 8.86
C PRO A 97 -21.09 -4.69 7.79
N TYR A 98 -20.13 -5.01 6.91
CA TYR A 98 -20.30 -5.98 5.82
C TYR A 98 -19.38 -7.22 5.95
N GLY A 99 -18.93 -7.53 7.17
CA GLY A 99 -18.03 -8.65 7.50
C GLY A 99 -16.57 -8.21 7.60
N ILE A 100 -15.63 -9.16 7.51
CA ILE A 100 -14.21 -8.85 7.51
C ILE A 100 -13.80 -8.03 6.27
N GLY A 101 -12.93 -7.05 6.45
CA GLY A 101 -12.34 -6.25 5.38
C GLY A 101 -11.18 -5.39 5.87
N SER A 102 -10.50 -4.74 4.93
CA SER A 102 -9.46 -3.76 5.29
C SER A 102 -10.11 -2.41 5.58
N VAL A 103 -9.63 -1.75 6.62
CA VAL A 103 -9.97 -0.38 6.99
C VAL A 103 -8.69 0.43 6.91
N GLN A 104 -8.61 1.33 5.93
CA GLN A 104 -7.45 2.16 5.65
C GLN A 104 -7.77 3.62 5.99
N LEU A 105 -6.82 4.39 6.53
CA LEU A 105 -6.99 5.82 6.72
C LEU A 105 -7.36 6.48 5.38
N PHE A 106 -8.41 7.31 5.37
CA PHE A 106 -8.72 8.14 4.22
C PHE A 106 -7.73 9.29 4.14
N ILE A 107 -7.05 9.44 2.99
CA ILE A 107 -6.15 10.56 2.72
C ILE A 107 -6.93 11.63 1.98
N ASP A 108 -7.04 12.82 2.59
CA ASP A 108 -7.57 14.00 1.93
C ASP A 108 -6.56 14.50 0.90
N ALA A 109 -6.93 14.43 -0.37
CA ALA A 109 -6.08 14.74 -1.51
C ALA A 109 -6.89 15.32 -2.66
N ASN A 110 -6.28 16.22 -3.42
CA ASN A 110 -6.85 16.70 -4.68
C ASN A 110 -6.71 15.59 -5.74
N HIS A 111 -7.84 15.05 -6.24
CA HIS A 111 -7.81 13.96 -7.22
C HIS A 111 -7.28 14.35 -8.61
N GLU A 112 -7.17 15.65 -8.90
CA GLU A 112 -6.48 16.14 -10.10
C GLU A 112 -4.95 16.08 -9.93
N GLU A 113 -4.46 15.93 -8.70
CA GLU A 113 -3.05 15.71 -8.39
C GLU A 113 -2.78 14.22 -8.23
N HIS A 114 -1.87 13.70 -9.07
CA HIS A 114 -1.52 12.30 -9.12
C HIS A 114 -0.02 12.15 -9.41
N LEU A 115 0.46 10.92 -9.59
CA LEU A 115 1.91 10.68 -9.77
C LEU A 115 2.54 11.55 -10.88
N PHE A 116 1.89 11.68 -12.03
CA PHE A 116 2.46 12.42 -13.16
C PHE A 116 2.52 13.93 -12.90
N THR A 117 1.55 14.49 -12.16
CA THR A 117 1.60 15.91 -11.76
C THR A 117 2.69 16.13 -10.72
N MET A 118 2.86 15.21 -9.76
CA MET A 118 3.96 15.25 -8.78
C MET A 118 5.34 15.18 -9.45
N GLN A 119 5.49 14.36 -10.50
CA GLN A 119 6.73 14.30 -11.28
C GLN A 119 7.04 15.62 -12.01
N GLN A 120 6.01 16.31 -12.50
CA GLN A 120 6.17 17.61 -13.17
C GLN A 120 6.46 18.75 -12.18
N GLU A 121 5.82 18.71 -11.01
CA GLU A 121 6.04 19.67 -9.92
C GLU A 121 7.44 19.54 -9.31
N GLY A 122 7.93 18.32 -9.17
CA GLY A 122 9.20 18.00 -8.52
C GLY A 122 9.13 17.97 -7.00
N GLY A 123 10.22 17.57 -6.34
CA GLY A 123 10.31 17.46 -4.87
C GLY A 123 9.86 16.12 -4.28
N PHE A 124 9.39 15.20 -5.12
CA PHE A 124 8.96 13.84 -4.74
C PHE A 124 9.90 12.76 -5.25
N GLU A 125 11.04 13.10 -5.86
CA GLU A 125 11.88 12.16 -6.61
C GLU A 125 12.36 10.99 -5.74
N PHE A 126 12.65 11.27 -4.47
CA PHE A 126 13.08 10.23 -3.53
C PHE A 126 11.93 9.29 -3.13
N GLN A 127 10.74 9.83 -2.88
CA GLN A 127 9.55 9.07 -2.52
C GLN A 127 9.06 8.21 -3.69
N ILE A 128 9.14 8.76 -4.91
CA ILE A 128 8.80 8.05 -6.15
C ILE A 128 9.79 6.91 -6.41
N GLU A 129 11.09 7.11 -6.19
CA GLU A 129 12.09 6.03 -6.30
C GLU A 129 11.86 4.93 -5.26
N ARG A 130 11.57 5.31 -3.99
CA ARG A 130 11.16 4.35 -2.96
C ARG A 130 9.92 3.57 -3.37
N LEU A 131 8.90 4.24 -3.90
CA LEU A 131 7.68 3.58 -4.36
C LEU A 131 7.94 2.63 -5.53
N SER A 132 8.85 2.99 -6.44
CA SER A 132 9.29 2.10 -7.52
C SER A 132 9.88 0.81 -6.93
N ALA A 133 10.87 0.93 -6.03
CA ALA A 133 11.47 -0.22 -5.33
C ALA A 133 10.42 -1.04 -4.55
N PHE A 134 9.47 -0.36 -3.91
CA PHE A 134 8.40 -0.97 -3.13
C PHE A 134 7.45 -1.79 -4.00
N ASP A 135 7.02 -1.27 -5.15
CA ASP A 135 6.14 -1.99 -6.07
C ASP A 135 6.81 -3.26 -6.63
N PHE A 136 8.13 -3.24 -6.86
CA PHE A 136 8.88 -4.46 -7.22
C PHE A 136 8.84 -5.49 -6.10
N LEU A 137 9.14 -5.08 -4.86
CA LEU A 137 9.16 -5.96 -3.71
C LEU A 137 7.78 -6.56 -3.42
N ALA A 138 6.75 -5.72 -3.44
CA ALA A 138 5.35 -6.10 -3.26
C ALA A 138 4.78 -6.83 -4.49
N ASN A 139 5.44 -6.77 -5.65
CA ASN A 139 4.93 -7.30 -6.93
C ASN A 139 3.54 -6.74 -7.28
N ASN A 140 3.41 -5.42 -7.23
CA ASN A 140 2.14 -4.73 -7.47
C ASN A 140 1.68 -4.88 -8.92
N ALA A 141 0.56 -5.56 -9.14
CA ALA A 141 0.08 -5.85 -10.47
C ALA A 141 -0.78 -4.74 -11.09
N ASP A 142 -0.94 -3.56 -10.48
CA ASP A 142 -1.82 -2.52 -11.04
C ASP A 142 -1.51 -1.08 -10.59
N ARG A 143 -0.24 -0.69 -10.46
CA ARG A 143 0.12 0.70 -10.06
C ARG A 143 -0.16 1.70 -11.18
N LYS A 144 -1.32 2.38 -11.09
CA LYS A 144 -1.66 3.55 -11.92
C LYS A 144 -1.18 4.84 -11.27
N SER A 145 -1.10 5.91 -12.06
CA SER A 145 -0.70 7.22 -11.52
C SER A 145 -1.71 7.76 -10.50
N GLY A 146 -3.02 7.54 -10.71
CA GLY A 146 -4.09 7.92 -9.77
C GLY A 146 -4.08 7.14 -8.46
N HIS A 147 -3.26 6.08 -8.35
CA HIS A 147 -3.06 5.36 -7.08
C HIS A 147 -2.01 6.03 -6.18
N CYS A 148 -1.41 7.15 -6.62
CA CYS A 148 -0.49 7.95 -5.82
C CYS A 148 -1.15 9.29 -5.53
N LEU A 149 -1.52 9.51 -4.28
CA LEU A 149 -2.18 10.72 -3.80
C LEU A 149 -1.13 11.67 -3.24
N LYS A 150 -1.28 12.96 -3.52
CA LYS A 150 -0.59 14.02 -2.78
C LYS A 150 -1.49 14.43 -1.62
N GLY A 151 -1.14 13.97 -0.42
CA GLY A 151 -1.89 14.30 0.79
C GLY A 151 -1.78 15.79 1.12
N SER A 152 -2.77 16.31 1.86
CA SER A 152 -2.73 17.68 2.40
C SER A 152 -1.54 17.95 3.33
N ASP A 153 -0.93 16.88 3.86
CA ASP A 153 0.35 16.88 4.60
C ASP A 153 1.59 17.07 3.70
N GLY A 154 1.40 17.20 2.39
CA GLY A 154 2.47 17.34 1.40
C GLY A 154 3.22 16.05 1.09
N ARG A 155 2.73 14.90 1.55
CA ARG A 155 3.36 13.59 1.33
C ARG A 155 2.75 12.86 0.15
N LEU A 156 3.56 11.99 -0.45
CA LEU A 156 3.08 10.99 -1.40
C LEU A 156 2.53 9.79 -0.60
N TRP A 157 1.25 9.48 -0.84
CA TRP A 157 0.58 8.29 -0.33
C TRP A 157 0.21 7.35 -1.48
N ALA A 158 0.63 6.10 -1.38
CA ALA A 158 0.25 5.04 -2.32
C ALA A 158 -0.97 4.29 -1.78
N ILE A 159 -1.97 4.06 -2.62
CA ILE A 159 -3.18 3.30 -2.31
C ILE A 159 -3.39 2.15 -3.29
N ASP A 160 -4.44 1.37 -3.06
CA ASP A 160 -4.94 0.27 -3.91
C ASP A 160 -3.93 -0.85 -4.16
N HIS A 161 -3.63 -1.60 -3.10
CA HIS A 161 -2.66 -2.69 -3.08
C HIS A 161 -3.28 -4.08 -3.03
N GLY A 162 -4.59 -4.18 -3.31
CA GLY A 162 -5.29 -5.46 -3.39
C GLY A 162 -4.65 -6.46 -4.35
N LEU A 163 -3.90 -6.00 -5.37
CA LEU A 163 -3.26 -6.83 -6.39
C LEU A 163 -1.74 -7.00 -6.19
N CYS A 164 -1.30 -7.18 -4.96
CA CYS A 164 0.10 -7.43 -4.60
C CYS A 164 0.39 -8.89 -4.23
N PHE A 165 1.67 -9.20 -4.02
CA PHE A 165 2.22 -10.43 -3.44
C PHE A 165 2.04 -11.72 -4.23
N HIS A 166 1.53 -11.65 -5.46
CA HIS A 166 1.39 -12.83 -6.30
C HIS A 166 2.73 -13.61 -6.41
N THR A 167 2.64 -14.93 -6.47
CA THR A 167 3.79 -15.86 -6.48
C THR A 167 4.62 -15.73 -7.76
N GLU A 168 3.93 -15.62 -8.90
CA GLU A 168 4.51 -15.27 -10.20
C GLU A 168 4.74 -13.77 -10.31
N TYR A 169 5.74 -13.37 -11.09
CA TYR A 169 6.01 -11.97 -11.40
C TYR A 169 4.84 -11.37 -12.20
N LYS A 170 4.17 -10.36 -11.63
CA LYS A 170 2.99 -9.71 -12.19
C LYS A 170 3.09 -8.19 -12.18
N LEU A 171 4.25 -7.62 -11.84
CA LEU A 171 4.42 -6.19 -11.71
C LEU A 171 3.92 -5.44 -12.96
N ARG A 172 2.96 -4.55 -12.74
CA ARG A 172 2.53 -3.56 -13.70
C ARG A 172 2.51 -2.20 -13.02
N THR A 173 3.42 -1.33 -13.42
CA THR A 173 3.58 0.00 -12.82
C THR A 173 3.81 1.07 -13.88
N VAL A 174 3.55 2.31 -13.52
CA VAL A 174 3.93 3.49 -14.32
C VAL A 174 5.31 4.04 -13.92
N LEU A 175 5.96 3.46 -12.90
CA LEU A 175 7.22 3.92 -12.30
C LEU A 175 8.48 3.31 -12.97
N TRP A 176 8.48 3.18 -14.30
CA TRP A 176 9.58 2.55 -15.04
C TRP A 176 10.77 3.46 -15.29
N ASP A 177 10.71 4.74 -14.92
CA ASP A 177 11.79 5.70 -15.11
C ASP A 177 13.10 5.27 -14.42
N PHE A 178 13.02 4.44 -13.37
CA PHE A 178 14.16 3.93 -12.61
C PHE A 178 14.68 2.57 -13.10
N ALA A 179 14.07 1.96 -14.12
CA ALA A 179 14.43 0.61 -14.58
C ALA A 179 15.93 0.46 -14.85
N GLY A 180 16.53 -0.61 -14.32
CA GLY A 180 17.95 -0.93 -14.49
C GLY A 180 18.93 -0.04 -13.72
N GLN A 181 18.45 1.05 -13.10
CA GLN A 181 19.29 1.96 -12.33
C GLN A 181 19.68 1.33 -10.98
N HIS A 182 20.85 1.71 -10.47
CA HIS A 182 21.26 1.31 -9.12
C HIS A 182 20.39 2.02 -8.09
N PHE A 183 20.01 1.31 -7.04
CA PHE A 183 19.34 1.91 -5.90
C PHE A 183 20.22 2.99 -5.28
N ARG A 184 19.62 4.07 -4.79
CA ARG A 184 20.29 4.94 -3.82
C ARG A 184 20.80 4.13 -2.62
N PRO A 185 21.95 4.51 -2.02
CA PRO A 185 22.51 3.82 -0.87
C PRO A 185 21.51 3.63 0.28
N ASP A 186 20.67 4.63 0.56
CA ASP A 186 19.67 4.56 1.63
C ASP A 186 18.58 3.52 1.33
N ILE A 187 18.11 3.44 0.09
CA ILE A 187 17.11 2.43 -0.33
C ILE A 187 17.72 1.03 -0.23
N LEU A 188 18.94 0.83 -0.74
CA LEU A 188 19.62 -0.47 -0.65
C LEU A 188 19.88 -0.88 0.80
N LYS A 189 20.24 0.07 1.67
CA LYS A 189 20.44 -0.17 3.10
C LYS A 189 19.14 -0.61 3.78
N ASP A 190 18.03 0.08 3.51
CA ASP A 190 16.72 -0.27 4.08
C ASP A 190 16.27 -1.66 3.60
N LEU A 191 16.44 -1.96 2.30
CA LEU A 191 16.17 -3.29 1.73
C LEU A 191 17.07 -4.38 2.33
N SER A 192 18.36 -4.10 2.53
CA SER A 192 19.30 -5.06 3.14
C SER A 192 18.94 -5.33 4.61
N SER A 193 18.53 -4.30 5.34
CA SER A 193 18.08 -4.44 6.74
C SER A 193 16.80 -5.26 6.83
N LEU A 194 15.84 -5.05 5.91
CA LEU A 194 14.63 -5.87 5.82
C LEU A 194 14.97 -7.33 5.45
N HIS A 195 15.90 -7.54 4.52
CA HIS A 195 16.36 -8.87 4.10
C HIS A 195 16.97 -9.67 5.26
N GLU A 196 17.87 -9.04 6.04
CA GLU A 196 18.47 -9.68 7.23
C GLU A 196 17.39 -10.11 8.23
N ARG A 197 16.45 -9.21 8.56
CA ARG A 197 15.34 -9.53 9.47
C ARG A 197 14.45 -10.67 8.96
N MET A 198 14.19 -10.73 7.64
CA MET A 198 13.42 -11.83 7.04
C MET A 198 14.12 -13.19 7.14
N HIS A 199 15.46 -13.21 7.15
CA HIS A 199 16.25 -14.44 7.20
C HIS A 199 16.49 -14.92 8.65
N ASP A 200 16.55 -14.00 9.61
CA ASP A 200 16.74 -14.32 11.04
C ASP A 200 15.48 -14.84 11.73
N ASN A 201 14.41 -15.11 10.98
CA ASN A 201 13.08 -15.45 11.49
C ASN A 201 12.55 -14.42 12.50
N ASP A 202 12.71 -13.13 12.21
CA ASP A 202 12.14 -12.06 13.03
C ASP A 202 10.62 -12.31 13.22
N PRO A 203 10.13 -12.46 14.47
CA PRO A 203 8.72 -12.73 14.76
C PRO A 203 7.77 -11.69 14.17
N ALA A 204 8.26 -10.47 13.88
CA ALA A 204 7.46 -9.45 13.21
C ALA A 204 6.92 -9.92 11.84
N PHE A 205 7.58 -10.88 11.17
CA PHE A 205 7.13 -11.42 9.88
C PHE A 205 6.07 -12.51 9.98
N GLU A 206 5.81 -13.08 11.16
CA GLU A 206 4.75 -14.10 11.35
C GLU A 206 3.37 -13.56 10.98
N ILE A 207 3.17 -12.24 11.04
CA ILE A 207 1.93 -11.59 10.60
C ILE A 207 1.64 -11.82 9.12
N PHE A 208 2.67 -11.96 8.26
CA PHE A 208 2.47 -12.25 6.85
C PHE A 208 1.90 -13.65 6.62
N ASP A 209 2.20 -14.63 7.49
CA ASP A 209 1.65 -15.98 7.39
C ASP A 209 0.14 -16.02 7.71
N GLN A 210 -0.39 -14.98 8.37
CA GLN A 210 -1.82 -14.81 8.62
C GLN A 210 -2.55 -14.10 7.46
N LEU A 211 -1.82 -13.34 6.64
CA LEU A 211 -2.37 -12.48 5.60
C LEU A 211 -2.18 -13.05 4.19
N LEU A 212 -1.07 -13.77 3.97
CA LEU A 212 -0.64 -14.30 2.69
C LEU A 212 -0.44 -15.82 2.81
N SER A 213 -0.47 -16.52 1.68
CA SER A 213 -0.11 -17.93 1.64
C SER A 213 1.41 -18.14 1.78
N HIS A 214 1.82 -19.31 2.25
CA HIS A 214 3.25 -19.68 2.38
C HIS A 214 4.05 -19.46 1.09
N SER A 215 3.46 -19.74 -0.07
CA SER A 215 4.12 -19.56 -1.37
C SER A 215 4.29 -18.08 -1.73
N GLU A 216 3.34 -17.21 -1.36
CA GLU A 216 3.43 -15.76 -1.55
C GLU A 216 4.50 -15.14 -0.63
N VAL A 217 4.57 -15.58 0.63
CA VAL A 217 5.63 -15.16 1.57
C VAL A 217 7.00 -15.62 1.08
N HIS A 218 7.12 -16.86 0.60
CA HIS A 218 8.37 -17.34 0.01
C HIS A 218 8.74 -16.56 -1.27
N ALA A 219 7.77 -16.18 -2.10
CA ALA A 219 8.02 -15.34 -3.26
C ALA A 219 8.47 -13.91 -2.88
N LEU A 220 7.92 -13.34 -1.80
CA LEU A 220 8.37 -12.06 -1.24
C LEU A 220 9.84 -12.14 -0.79
N ARG A 221 10.23 -13.21 -0.07
CA ARG A 221 11.62 -13.46 0.33
C ARG A 221 12.56 -13.51 -0.89
N ARG A 222 12.23 -14.30 -1.91
CA ARG A 222 13.05 -14.37 -3.14
C ARG A 222 13.17 -13.01 -3.85
N ARG A 223 12.11 -12.21 -3.84
CA ARG A 223 12.14 -10.86 -4.43
C ARG A 223 13.13 -9.97 -3.69
N ILE A 224 13.09 -9.94 -2.35
CA ILE A 224 14.05 -9.13 -1.59
C ILE A 224 15.50 -9.62 -1.77
N ASP A 225 15.73 -10.93 -1.82
CA ASP A 225 17.06 -11.51 -2.11
C ASP A 225 17.58 -10.98 -3.46
N THR A 226 16.73 -10.98 -4.48
CA THR A 226 17.06 -10.49 -5.83
C THR A 226 17.39 -8.99 -5.82
N LEU A 227 16.59 -8.17 -5.12
CA LEU A 227 16.81 -6.73 -5.05
C LEU A 227 18.13 -6.39 -4.36
N VAL A 228 18.44 -7.05 -3.24
CA VAL A 228 19.70 -6.85 -2.50
C VAL A 228 20.89 -7.36 -3.31
N GLN A 229 20.78 -8.55 -3.93
CA GLN A 229 21.86 -9.13 -4.73
C GLN A 229 22.21 -8.30 -5.96
N THR A 230 21.21 -7.77 -6.66
CA THR A 230 21.43 -6.97 -7.87
C THR A 230 21.77 -5.52 -7.55
N GLY A 231 21.28 -4.98 -6.44
CA GLY A 231 21.45 -3.58 -6.05
C GLY A 231 20.78 -2.59 -7.02
N LYS A 232 19.81 -3.06 -7.81
CA LYS A 232 19.19 -2.30 -8.90
C LYS A 232 17.68 -2.44 -8.92
N HIS A 233 17.02 -1.39 -9.44
CA HIS A 233 15.64 -1.50 -9.88
C HIS A 233 15.54 -2.52 -11.02
N PRO A 234 14.61 -3.50 -10.94
CA PRO A 234 14.40 -4.46 -12.01
C PRO A 234 13.96 -3.82 -13.32
N GLU A 235 14.29 -4.48 -14.42
CA GLU A 235 13.85 -4.12 -15.76
C GLU A 235 12.42 -4.64 -16.04
N PRO A 236 11.67 -4.03 -16.99
CA PRO A 236 10.36 -4.53 -17.38
C PRO A 236 10.46 -5.95 -17.97
N GLY A 237 9.78 -6.92 -17.33
CA GLY A 237 9.87 -8.33 -17.70
C GLY A 237 8.97 -8.77 -18.87
N SER A 238 7.98 -7.96 -19.27
CA SER A 238 7.07 -8.28 -20.36
C SER A 238 6.54 -7.02 -21.07
N SER A 239 5.90 -7.19 -22.23
CA SER A 239 5.24 -6.11 -22.96
C SER A 239 4.00 -5.53 -22.24
N HIS A 240 3.49 -6.19 -21.20
CA HIS A 240 2.30 -5.78 -20.45
C HIS A 240 2.65 -5.21 -19.07
N CYS A 241 3.84 -4.62 -18.93
CA CYS A 241 4.40 -4.09 -17.69
C CYS A 241 3.82 -2.73 -17.25
N VAL A 242 2.98 -2.09 -18.06
CA VAL A 242 2.26 -0.85 -17.72
C VAL A 242 0.78 -1.19 -17.50
N PRO A 243 0.13 -0.74 -16.41
CA PRO A 243 -1.28 -1.00 -16.18
C PRO A 243 -2.15 -0.17 -17.13
N TRP A 244 -3.39 -0.64 -17.34
CA TRP A 244 -4.34 0.02 -18.20
C TRP A 244 -5.66 0.30 -17.47
N PRO A 245 -6.18 1.55 -17.53
CA PRO A 245 -5.49 2.76 -18.00
C PRO A 245 -4.27 3.09 -17.11
N PRO A 246 -3.33 3.93 -17.58
CA PRO A 246 -2.17 4.36 -16.78
C PRO A 246 -2.48 5.46 -15.75
N VAL A 247 -3.66 6.08 -15.84
CA VAL A 247 -4.21 7.04 -14.88
C VAL A 247 -5.45 6.44 -14.24
#